data_AF-A0A482RIE5-F1
#
_entry.id   AF-A0A482RIE5-F1
#
_cell.length_a   1.000
_cell.length_b   1.000
_cell.length_c   1.000
_cell.angle_alpha   90.00
_cell.angle_beta   90.00
_cell.angle_gamma   90.00
#
_symmetry.space_group_name_H-M   'P 1'
#
loop_
_entity.id
_entity.type
_entity.pdbx_description
1 polymer ?
#
loop_
_entity_poly.entity_id
_entity_poly.type
_entity_poly.pdbx_seq_one_letter_code
_entity_poly.pdbx_strand_id
1 'polypeptide(L)'
;MIEYQVGPCLGVSACDELWMSRYILLRICEAEGIHVSFDPKPVEEQSGAGLHTNYSTRAMRAPGGFSAILTAIEHLAAKHLEHIAVYGVGNEDRLTGEDDAPSIDTFTFGVATRAGSVRIPREVERKNCGYLEDRRPAANADPYVVCAKIFKTTVVEVTPPEKRSGTASTAGSSVSATPTALGLLPPLMASVTIAAEPDAPDAANVMLRSTSNSATPLTRKLVV
;
A
#
# COMPACT_ATOMS: atom_id res chain seq x y z
N MET A 1 7.06 17.99 10.44
CA MET A 1 6.79 17.06 9.33
C MET A 1 5.63 17.61 8.51
N ILE A 2 5.63 17.41 7.19
CA ILE A 2 4.60 17.93 6.27
C ILE A 2 3.94 16.80 5.48
N GLU A 3 2.74 17.04 4.97
CA GLU A 3 2.01 16.12 4.11
C GLU A 3 1.56 16.85 2.84
N TYR A 4 1.58 16.16 1.70
CA TYR A 4 0.83 16.53 0.51
C TYR A 4 0.27 15.27 -0.16
N GLN A 5 -0.67 15.46 -1.08
CA GLN A 5 -1.38 14.38 -1.76
C GLN A 5 -1.26 14.54 -3.28
N VAL A 6 -1.02 13.43 -3.97
CA VAL A 6 -1.02 13.35 -5.44
C VAL A 6 -2.15 12.41 -5.84
N GLY A 7 -3.08 12.90 -6.67
CA GLY A 7 -4.20 12.12 -7.19
C GLY A 7 -5.59 12.73 -6.98
N PRO A 8 -6.64 12.01 -7.40
CA PRO A 8 -6.60 10.66 -7.97
C PRO A 8 -6.04 10.61 -9.40
N CYS A 9 -5.07 9.73 -9.64
CA CYS A 9 -4.47 9.51 -10.96
C CYS A 9 -4.67 8.06 -11.42
N LEU A 10 -4.57 7.83 -12.72
CA LEU A 10 -4.78 6.52 -13.32
C LEU A 10 -3.47 5.72 -13.40
N GLY A 11 -3.43 4.58 -12.71
CA GLY A 11 -2.33 3.61 -12.77
C GLY A 11 -0.95 4.25 -12.57
N VAL A 12 -0.07 4.04 -13.55
CA VAL A 12 1.33 4.49 -13.53
C VAL A 12 1.49 6.02 -13.41
N SER A 13 0.52 6.80 -13.91
CA SER A 13 0.58 8.27 -13.89
C SER A 13 0.68 8.83 -12.47
N ALA A 14 0.07 8.14 -11.47
CA ALA A 14 0.20 8.51 -10.06
C ALA A 14 1.65 8.44 -9.57
N CYS A 15 2.43 7.49 -10.11
CA CYS A 15 3.83 7.27 -9.76
C CYS A 15 4.71 8.33 -10.41
N ASP A 16 4.47 8.62 -11.69
CA ASP A 16 5.17 9.68 -12.45
C ASP A 16 5.00 11.04 -11.73
N GLU A 17 3.76 11.40 -11.41
CA GLU A 17 3.44 12.66 -10.73
C GLU A 17 4.06 12.74 -9.34
N LEU A 18 4.06 11.65 -8.55
CA LEU A 18 4.69 11.66 -7.24
C LEU A 18 6.21 11.82 -7.34
N TRP A 19 6.87 11.14 -8.27
CA TRP A 19 8.31 11.29 -8.47
C TRP A 19 8.68 12.72 -8.87
N MET A 20 7.93 13.32 -9.78
CA MET A 20 8.11 14.71 -10.15
C MET A 20 7.82 15.67 -9.00
N SER A 21 6.80 15.39 -8.20
CA SER A 21 6.48 16.18 -7.01
C SER A 21 7.61 16.10 -5.96
N ARG A 22 8.16 14.92 -5.70
CA ARG A 22 9.33 14.75 -4.80
C ARG A 22 10.54 15.51 -5.32
N TYR A 23 10.79 15.48 -6.63
CA TYR A 23 11.87 16.25 -7.24
C TYR A 23 11.68 17.76 -7.04
N ILE A 24 10.49 18.30 -7.33
CA ILE A 24 10.19 19.73 -7.15
C ILE A 24 10.36 20.14 -5.68
N LEU A 25 9.86 19.32 -4.75
CA LEU A 25 10.02 19.56 -3.32
C LEU A 25 11.49 19.65 -2.92
N LEU A 26 12.30 18.68 -3.35
CA LEU A 26 13.74 18.68 -3.09
C LEU A 26 14.41 19.94 -3.64
N ARG A 27 14.07 20.37 -4.86
CA ARG A 27 14.65 21.57 -5.49
C ARG A 27 14.28 22.87 -4.76
N ILE A 28 13.03 23.00 -4.31
CA ILE A 28 12.59 24.17 -3.54
C ILE A 28 13.30 24.20 -2.18
N CYS A 29 13.33 23.07 -1.47
CA CYS A 29 13.98 23.01 -0.16
C CYS A 29 15.50 23.22 -0.26
N GLU A 30 16.15 22.70 -1.29
CA GLU A 30 17.58 22.91 -1.55
C GLU A 30 17.91 24.39 -1.76
N ALA A 31 17.08 25.13 -2.51
CA ALA A 31 17.25 26.58 -2.71
C ALA A 31 17.17 27.38 -1.39
N GLU A 32 16.40 26.88 -0.43
CA GLU A 32 16.25 27.47 0.91
C GLU A 32 17.25 26.90 1.94
N GLY A 33 18.17 26.01 1.52
CA GLY A 33 19.12 25.35 2.41
C GLY A 33 18.47 24.41 3.43
N ILE A 34 17.31 23.84 3.09
CA ILE A 34 16.53 22.87 3.87
C ILE A 34 16.78 21.47 3.32
N HIS A 35 17.14 20.52 4.18
CA HIS A 35 17.30 19.12 3.80
C HIS A 35 15.99 18.36 3.95
N VAL A 36 15.59 17.59 2.94
CA VAL A 36 14.37 16.76 2.97
C VAL A 36 14.72 15.31 3.25
N SER A 37 13.95 14.66 4.11
CA SER A 37 14.11 13.24 4.45
C SER A 37 12.80 12.50 4.19
N PHE A 38 12.89 11.41 3.44
CA PHE A 38 11.80 10.43 3.25
C PHE A 38 12.00 9.17 4.11
N ASP A 39 12.99 9.18 5.00
CA ASP A 39 13.19 8.13 5.99
C ASP A 39 11.87 7.83 6.74
N PRO A 40 11.46 6.56 6.87
CA PRO A 40 10.20 6.19 7.55
C PRO A 40 10.16 6.60 9.02
N LYS A 41 11.31 6.71 9.69
CA LYS A 41 11.42 7.03 11.11
C LYS A 41 12.68 7.90 11.36
N PRO A 42 12.67 9.17 10.93
CA PRO A 42 13.85 10.04 11.00
C PRO A 42 14.18 10.56 12.40
N VAL A 43 13.24 10.43 13.34
CA VAL A 43 13.34 10.80 14.76
C VAL A 43 12.59 9.74 15.56
N GLU A 44 13.25 9.07 16.50
CA GLU A 44 12.74 7.90 17.21
C GLU A 44 11.45 8.20 18.00
N GLU A 45 11.38 9.36 18.67
CA GLU A 45 10.25 9.73 19.54
C GLU A 45 9.07 10.36 18.78
N GLN A 46 9.23 10.68 17.48
CA GLN A 46 8.17 11.29 16.68
C GLN A 46 7.39 10.23 15.89
N SER A 47 6.18 10.58 15.45
CA SER A 47 5.46 9.74 14.49
C SER A 47 6.33 9.49 13.25
N GLY A 48 6.22 8.31 12.65
CA GLY A 48 6.93 8.02 11.41
C GLY A 48 6.22 8.56 10.16
N ALA A 49 6.96 8.61 9.07
CA ALA A 49 6.51 9.09 7.76
C ALA A 49 6.08 7.91 6.87
N GLY A 50 4.82 7.91 6.44
CA GLY A 50 4.23 6.86 5.59
C GLY A 50 4.01 7.32 4.16
N LEU A 51 3.66 6.40 3.26
CA LEU A 51 3.12 6.67 1.92
C LEU A 51 1.77 5.96 1.78
N HIS A 52 0.79 6.41 2.55
CA HIS A 52 -0.58 5.92 2.47
C HIS A 52 -1.09 5.96 1.03
N THR A 53 -1.56 4.81 0.56
CA THR A 53 -1.95 4.63 -0.83
C THR A 53 -3.43 4.34 -0.90
N ASN A 54 -4.21 5.32 -1.35
CA ASN A 54 -5.62 5.14 -1.64
C ASN A 54 -5.73 4.44 -3.00
N TYR A 55 -6.50 3.36 -3.04
CA TYR A 55 -6.61 2.48 -4.20
C TYR A 55 -8.06 2.13 -4.48
N SER A 56 -8.45 2.19 -5.76
CA SER A 56 -9.74 1.66 -6.21
C SER A 56 -9.71 1.17 -7.66
N THR A 57 -10.48 0.13 -7.95
CA THR A 57 -10.82 -0.29 -9.30
C THR A 57 -12.21 0.24 -9.70
N ARG A 58 -12.58 0.08 -10.98
CA ARG A 58 -13.92 0.42 -11.46
C ARG A 58 -15.02 -0.31 -10.66
N ALA A 59 -14.82 -1.60 -10.39
CA ALA A 59 -15.75 -2.43 -9.61
C ALA A 59 -15.94 -1.90 -8.18
N MET A 60 -14.87 -1.44 -7.52
CA MET A 60 -14.94 -0.88 -6.17
C MET A 60 -15.75 0.42 -6.10
N ARG A 61 -15.70 1.24 -7.16
CA ARG A 61 -16.41 2.53 -7.25
C ARG A 61 -17.86 2.40 -7.70
N ALA A 62 -18.23 1.28 -8.33
CA ALA A 62 -19.59 1.02 -8.78
C ALA A 62 -20.56 0.81 -7.59
N PRO A 63 -21.88 1.01 -7.75
CA PRO A 63 -22.86 0.72 -6.71
C PRO A 63 -22.74 -0.73 -6.20
N GLY A 64 -22.64 -0.90 -4.88
CA GLY A 64 -22.40 -2.23 -4.27
C GLY A 64 -20.93 -2.68 -4.29
N GLY A 65 -20.01 -1.84 -4.77
CA GLY A 65 -18.59 -2.11 -4.88
C GLY A 65 -17.85 -2.33 -3.56
N PHE A 66 -18.51 -2.16 -2.41
CA PHE A 66 -17.95 -2.50 -1.10
C PHE A 66 -17.50 -3.96 -1.01
N SER A 67 -18.22 -4.88 -1.65
CA SER A 67 -17.81 -6.30 -1.71
C SER A 67 -16.45 -6.47 -2.42
N ALA A 68 -16.25 -5.77 -3.54
CA ALA A 68 -14.98 -5.77 -4.26
C ALA A 68 -13.84 -5.17 -3.42
N ILE A 69 -14.14 -4.19 -2.56
CA ILE A 69 -13.17 -3.64 -1.61
C ILE A 69 -12.76 -4.70 -0.58
N LEU A 70 -13.72 -5.40 0.03
CA LEU A 70 -13.43 -6.47 0.99
C LEU A 70 -12.62 -7.61 0.37
N THR A 71 -12.97 -8.05 -0.84
CA THR A 71 -12.21 -9.07 -1.57
C THR A 71 -10.77 -8.62 -1.84
N ALA A 72 -10.56 -7.37 -2.23
CA ALA A 72 -9.19 -6.87 -2.42
C ALA A 72 -8.40 -6.82 -1.11
N ILE A 73 -9.04 -6.48 0.01
CA ILE A 73 -8.41 -6.50 1.33
C ILE A 73 -8.00 -7.92 1.73
N GLU A 74 -8.84 -8.92 1.46
CA GLU A 74 -8.51 -10.34 1.70
C GLU A 74 -7.27 -10.77 0.91
N HIS A 75 -7.16 -10.37 -0.36
CA HIS A 75 -5.96 -10.67 -1.16
C HIS A 75 -4.71 -9.96 -0.62
N LEU A 76 -4.83 -8.70 -0.18
CA LEU A 76 -3.73 -7.95 0.43
C LEU A 76 -3.28 -8.57 1.76
N ALA A 77 -4.22 -9.10 2.56
CA ALA A 77 -3.94 -9.80 3.79
C ALA A 77 -3.15 -11.10 3.55
N ALA A 78 -3.56 -11.89 2.55
CA ALA A 78 -2.91 -13.13 2.18
C ALA A 78 -1.44 -12.96 1.76
N LYS A 79 -1.08 -11.78 1.22
CA LYS A 79 0.28 -11.44 0.77
C LYS A 79 0.95 -10.38 1.63
N HIS A 80 0.54 -10.23 2.89
CA HIS A 80 0.98 -9.13 3.75
C HIS A 80 2.51 -8.97 3.79
N LEU A 81 3.24 -10.04 4.11
CA LEU A 81 4.70 -10.01 4.24
C LEU A 81 5.41 -9.73 2.91
N GLU A 82 4.85 -10.21 1.79
CA GLU A 82 5.40 -9.92 0.46
C GLU A 82 5.26 -8.44 0.08
N HIS A 83 4.20 -7.78 0.54
CA HIS A 83 4.03 -6.34 0.36
C HIS A 83 5.00 -5.59 1.28
N ILE A 84 5.09 -5.96 2.56
CA ILE A 84 6.02 -5.34 3.52
C ILE A 84 7.46 -5.36 3.00
N ALA A 85 7.91 -6.49 2.43
CA ALA A 85 9.25 -6.65 1.87
C ALA A 85 9.61 -5.62 0.77
N VAL A 86 8.63 -5.00 0.13
CA VAL A 86 8.82 -4.01 -0.94
C VAL A 86 8.27 -2.62 -0.61
N TYR A 87 7.82 -2.41 0.64
CA TYR A 87 7.13 -1.19 1.08
C TYR A 87 8.06 -0.15 1.72
N GLY A 88 9.35 -0.22 1.40
CA GLY A 88 10.37 0.72 1.88
C GLY A 88 11.28 0.11 2.94
N VAL A 89 12.56 0.48 2.91
CA VAL A 89 13.58 0.03 3.87
C VAL A 89 13.43 0.81 5.18
N GLY A 90 13.62 0.15 6.33
CA GLY A 90 13.48 0.77 7.66
C GLY A 90 12.02 0.96 8.09
N ASN A 91 11.10 0.21 7.49
CA ASN A 91 9.67 0.33 7.79
C ASN A 91 9.30 -0.35 9.12
N GLU A 92 10.14 -1.27 9.61
CA GLU A 92 10.08 -1.91 10.92
C GLU A 92 10.10 -0.89 12.07
N ASP A 93 10.88 0.18 11.95
CA ASP A 93 10.98 1.24 12.95
C ASP A 93 9.74 2.15 12.97
N ARG A 94 8.94 2.11 11.89
CA ARG A 94 7.70 2.86 11.75
C ARG A 94 6.47 2.04 12.10
N LEU A 95 6.43 0.77 11.70
CA LEU A 95 5.30 -0.13 11.81
C LEU A 95 5.39 -0.98 13.09
N THR A 96 5.37 -0.32 14.24
CA THR A 96 5.58 -0.96 15.54
C THR A 96 4.33 -1.62 16.11
N GLY A 97 3.13 -1.21 15.66
CA GLY A 97 1.87 -1.59 16.29
C GLY A 97 1.50 -0.77 17.53
N GLU A 98 2.33 0.22 17.90
CA GLU A 98 2.13 1.14 19.02
C GLU A 98 1.67 2.52 18.52
N ASP A 99 1.11 3.37 19.39
CA ASP A 99 0.77 4.78 19.08
C ASP A 99 -0.01 5.00 17.76
N ASP A 100 -1.06 4.20 17.52
CA ASP A 100 -1.87 4.20 16.29
C ASP A 100 -1.10 3.81 15.00
N ALA A 101 0.14 3.30 15.10
CA ALA A 101 0.85 2.73 13.98
C ALA A 101 0.35 1.30 13.67
N PRO A 102 0.26 0.88 12.40
CA PRO A 102 0.07 -0.53 12.07
C PRO A 102 1.27 -1.36 12.53
N SER A 103 1.04 -2.64 12.85
CA SER A 103 2.12 -3.62 13.06
C SER A 103 2.71 -4.07 11.71
N ILE A 104 4.02 -4.32 11.69
CA ILE A 104 4.73 -4.88 10.53
C ILE A 104 4.44 -6.36 10.30
N ASP A 105 4.09 -7.10 11.35
CA ASP A 105 3.88 -8.55 11.30
C ASP A 105 2.41 -8.93 11.10
N THR A 106 1.50 -8.10 11.61
CA THR A 106 0.07 -8.41 11.65
C THR A 106 -0.72 -7.54 10.69
N PHE A 107 -1.42 -8.18 9.75
CA PHE A 107 -2.38 -7.48 8.90
C PHE A 107 -3.72 -7.25 9.63
N THR A 108 -4.15 -5.99 9.68
CA THR A 108 -5.46 -5.61 10.21
C THR A 108 -6.14 -4.61 9.27
N PHE A 109 -7.47 -4.62 9.25
CA PHE A 109 -8.24 -3.61 8.55
C PHE A 109 -9.49 -3.22 9.32
N GLY A 110 -10.05 -2.06 9.02
CA GLY A 110 -11.30 -1.63 9.62
C GLY A 110 -11.86 -0.35 9.02
N VAL A 111 -13.12 -0.08 9.35
CA VAL A 111 -13.78 1.16 8.95
C VAL A 111 -13.38 2.28 9.90
N ALA A 112 -12.91 3.39 9.35
CA ALA A 112 -12.45 4.57 10.06
C ALA A 112 -11.32 4.33 11.09
N THR A 113 -10.67 3.16 11.07
CA THR A 113 -9.58 2.83 11.99
C THR A 113 -8.28 3.48 11.55
N ARG A 114 -7.61 4.17 12.48
CA ARG A 114 -6.31 4.79 12.26
C ARG A 114 -5.14 3.93 12.74
N ALA A 115 -5.38 2.75 13.29
CA ALA A 115 -4.33 1.79 13.67
C ALA A 115 -4.22 0.60 12.71
N GLY A 116 -5.15 0.47 11.75
CA GLY A 116 -5.17 -0.66 10.82
C GLY A 116 -4.13 -0.54 9.71
N SER A 117 -3.66 -1.70 9.22
CA SER A 117 -2.83 -1.80 8.02
C SER A 117 -3.54 -1.25 6.79
N VAL A 118 -4.84 -1.57 6.65
CA VAL A 118 -5.72 -0.98 5.64
C VAL A 118 -6.88 -0.28 6.31
N ARG A 119 -7.18 0.95 5.89
CA ARG A 119 -8.34 1.72 6.35
C ARG A 119 -9.41 1.79 5.26
N ILE A 120 -10.65 1.56 5.65
CA ILE A 120 -11.82 1.88 4.81
C ILE A 120 -12.41 3.20 5.34
N PRO A 121 -12.47 4.28 4.54
CA PRO A 121 -13.08 5.52 4.99
C PRO A 121 -14.56 5.34 5.35
N ARG A 122 -15.04 6.04 6.38
CA ARG A 122 -16.44 5.93 6.83
C ARG A 122 -17.46 6.29 5.75
N GLU A 123 -17.08 7.16 4.83
CA GLU A 123 -17.90 7.52 3.69
C GLU A 123 -18.08 6.36 2.70
N VAL A 124 -17.05 5.53 2.51
CA VAL A 124 -17.07 4.38 1.61
C VAL A 124 -18.02 3.30 2.13
N GLU A 125 -18.01 3.05 3.45
CA GLU A 125 -18.99 2.16 4.09
C GLU A 125 -20.41 2.69 3.90
N ARG A 126 -20.65 3.96 4.22
CA ARG A 126 -21.99 4.59 4.09
C ARG A 126 -22.51 4.58 2.65
N LYS A 127 -21.64 4.82 1.66
CA LYS A 127 -21.99 4.80 0.23
C LYS A 127 -22.04 3.39 -0.37
N ASN A 128 -21.54 2.39 0.35
CA ASN A 128 -21.39 1.01 -0.12
C ASN A 128 -20.54 0.87 -1.40
N CYS A 129 -19.62 1.82 -1.64
CA CYS A 129 -18.66 1.82 -2.74
C CYS A 129 -17.57 2.91 -2.53
N GLY A 130 -16.44 2.77 -3.21
CA GLY A 130 -15.36 3.76 -3.19
C GLY A 130 -13.96 3.16 -3.32
N TYR A 131 -13.15 3.34 -2.27
CA TYR A 131 -11.72 3.01 -2.24
C TYR A 131 -11.28 2.48 -0.86
N LEU A 132 -10.12 1.83 -0.83
CA LEU A 132 -9.38 1.49 0.39
C LEU A 132 -8.13 2.36 0.51
N GLU A 133 -7.58 2.51 1.71
CA GLU A 133 -6.28 3.16 1.96
C GLU A 133 -5.31 2.14 2.57
N ASP A 134 -4.27 1.75 1.84
CA ASP A 134 -3.16 0.95 2.36
C ASP A 134 -2.16 1.85 3.08
N ARG A 135 -1.96 1.65 4.37
CA ARG A 135 -1.19 2.53 5.26
C ARG A 135 0.21 1.98 5.59
N ARG A 136 0.52 0.81 5.04
CA ARG A 136 1.78 0.11 5.24
C ARG A 136 2.96 0.61 4.41
N PRO A 137 2.81 1.24 3.23
CA PRO A 137 3.98 1.76 2.53
C PRO A 137 4.64 2.89 3.33
N ALA A 138 5.96 2.91 3.35
CA ALA A 138 6.77 3.94 3.99
C ALA A 138 6.98 5.16 3.08
N ALA A 139 7.35 6.30 3.65
CA ALA A 139 7.61 7.52 2.88
C ALA A 139 8.73 7.39 1.83
N ASN A 140 9.71 6.51 2.04
CA ASN A 140 10.79 6.22 1.07
C ASN A 140 10.43 5.14 0.03
N ALA A 141 9.22 4.56 0.09
CA ALA A 141 8.83 3.52 -0.85
C ALA A 141 8.83 4.03 -2.30
N ASP A 142 9.20 3.14 -3.22
CA ASP A 142 9.09 3.38 -4.66
C ASP A 142 7.60 3.26 -5.07
N PRO A 143 6.97 4.34 -5.53
CA PRO A 143 5.56 4.31 -5.90
C PRO A 143 5.26 3.34 -7.04
N TYR A 144 6.19 3.11 -7.98
CA TYR A 144 5.97 2.12 -9.05
C TYR A 144 5.84 0.72 -8.50
N VAL A 145 6.71 0.36 -7.55
CA VAL A 145 6.71 -0.94 -6.90
C VAL A 145 5.45 -1.13 -6.06
N VAL A 146 5.08 -0.13 -5.25
CA VAL A 146 3.85 -0.16 -4.44
C VAL A 146 2.61 -0.30 -5.33
N CYS A 147 2.48 0.55 -6.35
CA CYS A 147 1.35 0.53 -7.28
C CYS A 147 1.25 -0.81 -8.01
N ALA A 148 2.35 -1.30 -8.58
CA ALA A 148 2.38 -2.57 -9.29
C ALA A 148 2.05 -3.75 -8.37
N LYS A 149 2.58 -3.78 -7.14
CA LYS A 149 2.32 -4.87 -6.18
C LYS A 149 0.86 -4.89 -5.73
N ILE A 150 0.25 -3.73 -5.44
CA ILE A 150 -1.19 -3.63 -5.11
C ILE A 150 -2.04 -4.11 -6.28
N PHE A 151 -1.79 -3.62 -7.49
CA PHE A 151 -2.58 -4.00 -8.67
C PHE A 151 -2.44 -5.49 -8.98
N LYS A 152 -1.21 -6.02 -8.94
CA LYS A 152 -0.93 -7.44 -9.16
C LYS A 152 -1.69 -8.32 -8.17
N THR A 153 -1.65 -8.00 -6.88
CA THR A 153 -2.33 -8.78 -5.83
C THR A 153 -3.85 -8.69 -5.92
N THR A 154 -4.40 -7.53 -6.28
CA THR A 154 -5.86 -7.29 -6.21
C THR A 154 -6.59 -7.57 -7.52
N VAL A 155 -5.89 -7.62 -8.67
CA VAL A 155 -6.51 -7.77 -9.99
C VAL A 155 -5.91 -8.94 -10.79
N VAL A 156 -4.58 -9.07 -10.84
CA VAL A 156 -3.92 -10.05 -11.73
C VAL A 156 -3.90 -11.45 -11.13
N GLU A 157 -3.54 -11.55 -9.85
CA GLU A 157 -3.34 -12.84 -9.15
C GLU A 157 -4.59 -13.27 -8.37
N VAL A 158 -5.78 -12.84 -8.80
CA VAL A 158 -7.04 -13.26 -8.21
C VAL A 158 -7.22 -14.75 -8.51
N THR A 159 -6.80 -15.60 -7.59
CA THR A 159 -7.10 -17.03 -7.63
C THR A 159 -8.62 -17.18 -7.48
N PRO A 160 -9.30 -17.95 -8.35
CA PRO A 160 -10.70 -18.29 -8.13
C PRO A 160 -10.84 -18.91 -6.74
N PRO A 161 -11.86 -18.56 -5.95
CA PRO A 161 -12.08 -19.22 -4.68
C PRO A 161 -12.21 -20.71 -4.94
N GLU A 162 -11.36 -21.53 -4.31
CA GLU A 162 -11.57 -22.97 -4.30
C GLU A 162 -13.00 -23.23 -3.83
N LYS A 163 -13.76 -23.98 -4.63
CA LYS A 163 -15.09 -24.45 -4.23
C LYS A 163 -14.92 -25.17 -2.90
N ARG A 164 -15.40 -24.58 -1.80
CA ARG A 164 -15.58 -25.31 -0.54
C ARG A 164 -16.62 -26.40 -0.78
N SER A 165 -16.16 -27.58 -1.17
CA SER A 165 -16.97 -28.77 -1.21
C SER A 165 -17.14 -29.30 0.21
N GLY A 166 -18.35 -29.11 0.76
CA GLY A 166 -18.96 -30.09 1.65
C GLY A 166 -18.68 -29.99 3.16
N THR A 167 -19.80 -29.89 3.88
CA THR A 167 -20.10 -30.46 5.22
C THR A 167 -19.47 -29.84 6.46
N ALA A 168 -20.35 -29.30 7.30
CA ALA A 168 -20.07 -28.88 8.67
C ALA A 168 -19.63 -30.07 9.54
N SER A 169 -18.48 -29.95 10.21
CA SER A 169 -18.27 -30.57 11.51
C SER A 169 -17.25 -29.78 12.34
N THR A 170 -17.48 -29.80 13.63
CA THR A 170 -16.82 -29.11 14.73
C THR A 170 -15.44 -29.71 15.08
N ALA A 171 -14.69 -28.93 15.89
CA ALA A 171 -13.49 -29.27 16.67
C ALA A 171 -12.12 -28.98 16.02
N GLY A 172 -11.27 -28.31 16.80
CA GLY A 172 -10.00 -27.73 16.36
C GLY A 172 -8.80 -28.68 16.39
N SER A 173 -7.74 -28.23 15.73
CA SER A 173 -6.35 -28.53 16.10
C SER A 173 -5.42 -27.61 15.32
N SER A 174 -4.40 -27.13 16.03
CA SER A 174 -3.20 -26.52 15.47
C SER A 174 -2.49 -27.52 14.56
N VAL A 175 -2.07 -27.08 13.38
CA VAL A 175 -1.22 -27.89 12.50
C VAL A 175 -0.01 -27.07 12.09
N SER A 176 1.14 -27.47 12.63
CA SER A 176 2.47 -27.12 12.16
C SER A 176 2.78 -27.88 10.87
N ALA A 177 3.38 -27.23 9.88
CA ALA A 177 3.95 -27.93 8.73
C ALA A 177 5.20 -27.22 8.22
N THR A 178 6.35 -27.86 8.36
CA THR A 178 7.48 -27.75 7.43
C THR A 178 7.18 -28.61 6.19
N PRO A 179 7.75 -28.29 5.01
CA PRO A 179 8.95 -29.02 4.60
C PRO A 179 9.96 -28.24 3.74
N THR A 180 11.19 -28.73 3.81
CA THR A 180 12.36 -28.48 2.97
C THR A 180 12.19 -29.02 1.55
N ALA A 181 12.66 -28.30 0.51
CA ALA A 181 13.70 -28.74 -0.44
C ALA A 181 13.73 -27.95 -1.77
N LEU A 182 14.96 -27.60 -2.14
CA LEU A 182 15.46 -27.01 -3.39
C LEU A 182 14.99 -27.72 -4.67
N GLY A 183 14.67 -26.93 -5.71
CA GLY A 183 14.45 -27.40 -7.08
C GLY A 183 14.88 -26.34 -8.10
N LEU A 184 15.70 -26.78 -9.07
CA LEU A 184 16.50 -26.05 -10.05
C LEU A 184 15.67 -25.29 -11.12
N LEU A 185 16.12 -24.10 -11.53
CA LEU A 185 15.68 -23.35 -12.72
C LEU A 185 16.27 -23.91 -14.03
N PRO A 186 15.60 -23.68 -15.17
CA PRO A 186 16.32 -23.26 -16.39
C PRO A 186 15.71 -21.99 -17.05
N PRO A 187 16.49 -21.28 -17.88
CA PRO A 187 16.12 -19.94 -18.39
C PRO A 187 15.45 -20.01 -19.76
N LEU A 188 14.56 -19.06 -20.06
CA LEU A 188 14.27 -18.68 -21.45
C LEU A 188 13.89 -17.20 -21.56
N MET A 189 14.64 -16.51 -22.42
CA MET A 189 14.44 -15.15 -22.88
C MET A 189 13.07 -15.01 -23.57
N ALA A 190 12.29 -14.00 -23.19
CA ALA A 190 11.21 -13.47 -24.01
C ALA A 190 11.22 -11.94 -23.91
N SER A 191 11.63 -11.29 -25.00
CA SER A 191 11.44 -9.86 -25.22
C SER A 191 9.94 -9.60 -25.29
N VAL A 192 9.39 -8.77 -24.41
CA VAL A 192 7.99 -8.32 -24.50
C VAL A 192 7.98 -6.87 -24.97
N THR A 193 7.69 -6.69 -26.25
CA THR A 193 7.26 -5.42 -26.83
C THR A 193 5.82 -5.18 -26.37
N ILE A 194 5.58 -4.17 -25.52
CA ILE A 194 4.21 -3.76 -25.18
C ILE A 194 3.82 -2.63 -26.14
N ALA A 195 3.03 -2.99 -27.15
CA ALA A 195 2.20 -2.05 -27.88
C ALA A 195 1.07 -1.60 -26.93
N ALA A 196 0.93 -0.29 -26.73
CA ALA A 196 -0.14 0.30 -25.94
C ALA A 196 -1.44 0.32 -26.77
N GLU A 197 -2.38 -0.56 -26.45
CA GLU A 197 -3.79 -0.44 -26.88
C GLU A 197 -4.51 0.56 -25.96
N PRO A 198 -5.25 1.54 -26.51
CA PRO A 198 -6.00 2.52 -25.73
C PRO A 198 -7.38 1.96 -25.39
N ASP A 199 -7.50 1.33 -24.21
CA ASP A 199 -8.74 1.14 -23.40
C ASP A 199 -8.69 -0.18 -22.60
N ALA A 200 -7.79 -0.27 -21.62
CA ALA A 200 -7.79 -1.37 -20.67
C ALA A 200 -8.98 -1.23 -19.68
N PRO A 201 -9.86 -2.26 -19.53
CA PRO A 201 -11.12 -2.15 -18.78
C PRO A 201 -11.00 -1.95 -17.25
N ASP A 202 -9.80 -2.04 -16.67
CA ASP A 202 -9.58 -2.11 -15.21
C ASP A 202 -8.67 -1.02 -14.64
N ALA A 203 -8.69 0.17 -15.24
CA ALA A 203 -7.81 1.24 -14.82
C ALA A 203 -8.07 1.68 -13.36
N ALA A 204 -7.05 1.46 -12.51
CA ALA A 204 -7.12 1.73 -11.09
C ALA A 204 -6.75 3.19 -10.78
N ASN A 205 -7.50 3.80 -9.86
CA ASN A 205 -7.16 5.13 -9.37
C ASN A 205 -6.29 4.98 -8.13
N VAL A 206 -5.15 5.67 -8.14
CA VAL A 206 -4.20 5.71 -7.04
C VAL A 206 -4.09 7.16 -6.55
N MET A 207 -4.20 7.36 -5.24
CA MET A 207 -3.89 8.63 -4.60
C MET A 207 -2.95 8.40 -3.43
N LEU A 208 -1.74 8.93 -3.55
CA LEU A 208 -0.65 8.74 -2.61
C LEU A 208 -0.63 9.88 -1.60
N ARG A 209 -0.43 9.55 -0.32
CA ARG A 209 -0.54 10.45 0.82
C ARG A 209 0.63 10.21 1.78
N SER A 210 1.41 11.23 2.09
CA SER A 210 2.49 11.12 3.08
C SER A 210 2.02 11.58 4.46
N THR A 211 1.87 10.72 5.48
CA THR A 211 1.24 11.14 6.76
C THR A 211 2.19 11.50 7.88
N SER A 212 1.73 12.40 8.76
CA SER A 212 2.49 13.04 9.82
C SER A 212 1.63 13.49 11.00
N ASN A 213 2.04 13.19 12.25
CA ASN A 213 1.50 13.79 13.47
C ASN A 213 2.66 14.34 14.34
N SER A 214 2.45 15.52 14.92
CA SER A 214 3.37 16.30 15.78
C SER A 214 4.41 17.21 15.10
N ALA A 215 4.58 18.39 15.71
CA ALA A 215 5.43 19.48 15.30
C ALA A 215 6.50 19.72 16.36
N THR A 216 7.78 19.57 15.99
CA THR A 216 8.89 20.12 16.77
C THR A 216 10.00 20.50 15.79
N PRO A 217 10.59 21.71 15.89
CA PRO A 217 11.52 22.21 14.89
C PRO A 217 12.92 21.68 15.16
N LEU A 218 13.31 20.59 14.49
CA LEU A 218 14.72 20.26 14.30
C LEU A 218 15.25 21.08 13.13
N THR A 219 16.27 21.89 13.43
CA THR A 219 16.87 22.92 12.58
C THR A 219 17.24 22.37 11.20
N ARG A 220 16.60 22.94 10.17
CA ARG A 220 16.81 22.74 8.71
C ARG A 220 16.60 21.32 8.16
N LYS A 221 15.89 20.43 8.85
CA LYS A 221 15.45 19.14 8.29
C LYS A 221 13.92 19.11 8.14
N LEU A 222 13.43 18.96 6.92
CA LEU A 222 12.03 18.73 6.59
C LEU A 222 11.78 17.22 6.47
N VAL A 223 10.90 16.70 7.32
CA VAL A 223 10.37 15.34 7.20
C VAL A 223 9.07 15.41 6.42
N VAL A 224 8.94 14.54 5.42
CA VAL A 224 7.77 14.43 4.52
C VAL A 224 7.13 13.08 4.71
#